data_AF-S2EQL3-F1
#
_entry.id   AF-S2EQL3-F1
#
_cell.length_a   1.000
_cell.length_b   1.000
_cell.length_c   1.000
_cell.angle_alpha   90.00
_cell.angle_beta   90.00
_cell.angle_gamma   90.00
#
_symmetry.space_group_name_H-M   'P 1'
#
loop_
_entity.id
_entity.type
_entity.pdbx_description
1 polymer ?
#
loop_
_entity_poly.entity_id
_entity_poly.type
_entity_poly.pdbx_seq_one_letter_code
_entity_poly.pdbx_strand_id
1 'polypeptide(L)'
;MKKDNKKEEKQPKKSDFKVFLKKRAPIYLGIIALLVVFVIPELTKGDLHSSFPNNLTDDQKQIVETIMSYNGPNKKGLTVIDAISEQIATDYPNEKIYKDKKTKVNLDVSSIENMYEVILTFESYKGVKEYAWDFNPVTQEIKPKNPNAKHIIDLVNYYD
;
A
#
# COMPACT_ATOMS: atom_id res chain seq x y z
N MET A 1 -48.37 55.33 19.91
CA MET A 1 -48.64 53.88 20.04
C MET A 1 -47.44 53.11 19.49
N LYS A 2 -46.64 52.47 20.36
CA LYS A 2 -45.51 51.62 19.98
C LYS A 2 -46.03 50.20 19.69
N LYS A 3 -45.64 49.63 18.54
CA LYS A 3 -45.79 48.21 18.21
C LYS A 3 -44.49 47.51 18.63
N ASP A 4 -44.54 46.70 19.69
CA ASP A 4 -43.45 45.80 20.04
C ASP A 4 -43.74 44.41 19.45
N ASN A 5 -43.07 44.09 18.34
CA ASN A 5 -43.01 42.76 17.76
C ASN A 5 -42.05 41.88 18.58
N LYS A 6 -42.59 40.82 19.19
CA LYS A 6 -41.82 39.82 19.94
C LYS A 6 -41.05 38.94 18.96
N LYS A 7 -39.72 38.96 19.08
CA LYS A 7 -38.76 38.12 18.32
C LYS A 7 -39.05 36.63 18.55
N GLU A 8 -39.28 35.88 17.47
CA GLU A 8 -39.14 34.42 17.48
C GLU A 8 -37.65 34.05 17.32
N GLU A 9 -37.08 33.45 18.36
CA GLU A 9 -35.76 32.84 18.35
C GLU A 9 -35.74 31.64 17.38
N LYS A 10 -35.07 31.80 16.24
CA LYS A 10 -34.71 30.67 15.38
C LYS A 10 -33.62 29.85 16.07
N GLN A 11 -34.02 28.79 16.79
CA GLN A 11 -33.08 27.77 17.24
C GLN A 11 -32.30 27.18 16.04
N PRO A 12 -31.00 26.93 16.19
CA PRO A 12 -30.18 26.39 15.11
C PRO A 12 -30.61 24.96 14.78
N LYS A 13 -30.81 24.68 13.47
CA LYS A 13 -31.08 23.33 12.94
C LYS A 13 -29.97 22.37 13.40
N LYS A 14 -30.22 21.59 14.45
CA LYS A 14 -29.38 20.43 14.79
C LYS A 14 -29.49 19.45 13.63
N SER A 15 -28.39 19.27 12.92
CA SER A 15 -28.30 18.59 11.63
C SER A 15 -28.96 17.21 11.65
N ASP A 16 -29.85 16.97 10.68
CA ASP A 16 -30.55 15.70 10.48
C ASP A 16 -29.60 14.49 10.43
N PHE A 17 -28.33 14.72 10.06
CA PHE A 17 -27.24 13.75 10.14
C PHE A 17 -27.03 13.14 11.52
N LYS A 18 -27.12 13.93 12.61
CA LYS A 18 -26.89 13.44 13.97
C LYS A 18 -28.06 12.56 14.44
N VAL A 19 -29.27 12.88 13.99
CA VAL A 19 -30.49 12.10 14.23
C VAL A 19 -30.49 10.82 13.40
N PHE A 20 -30.04 10.91 12.14
CA PHE A 20 -29.90 9.77 11.22
C PHE A 20 -28.85 8.76 11.70
N LEU A 21 -27.67 9.24 12.11
CA LEU A 21 -26.64 8.43 12.75
C LEU A 21 -27.21 7.72 13.98
N LYS A 22 -27.91 8.42 14.87
CA LYS A 22 -28.47 7.81 16.10
C LYS A 22 -29.55 6.74 15.82
N LYS A 23 -30.33 6.88 14.74
CA LYS A 23 -31.45 5.97 14.42
C LYS A 23 -31.02 4.67 13.73
N ARG A 24 -29.89 4.69 13.01
CA ARG A 24 -29.31 3.51 12.33
C ARG A 24 -27.93 3.11 12.87
N ALA A 25 -27.45 3.81 13.90
CA ALA A 25 -26.18 3.57 14.59
C ALA A 25 -25.94 2.09 14.90
N PRO A 26 -26.92 1.30 15.38
CA PRO A 26 -26.68 -0.11 15.69
C PRO A 26 -26.29 -0.93 14.45
N ILE A 27 -26.91 -0.66 13.30
CA ILE A 27 -26.67 -1.40 12.05
C ILE A 27 -25.33 -0.98 11.45
N TYR A 28 -25.02 0.31 11.41
CA TYR A 28 -23.73 0.78 10.91
C TYR A 28 -22.57 0.33 11.80
N LEU A 29 -22.75 0.35 13.13
CA LEU A 29 -21.75 -0.17 14.06
C LEU A 29 -21.54 -1.67 13.86
N GLY A 30 -22.62 -2.42 13.60
CA GLY A 30 -22.54 -3.85 13.25
C GLY A 30 -21.77 -4.12 11.96
N ILE A 31 -22.01 -3.34 10.90
CA ILE A 31 -21.28 -3.46 9.63
C ILE A 31 -19.80 -3.08 9.80
N ILE A 32 -19.51 -2.00 10.53
CA ILE A 32 -18.13 -1.58 10.83
C ILE A 32 -17.43 -2.67 11.67
N ALA A 33 -18.11 -3.24 12.67
CA ALA A 33 -17.57 -4.35 13.46
C ALA A 33 -17.30 -5.60 12.59
N LEU A 34 -18.19 -5.91 11.63
CA LEU A 34 -17.97 -7.01 10.68
C LEU A 34 -16.74 -6.75 9.79
N LEU A 35 -16.59 -5.53 9.25
CA LEU A 35 -15.41 -5.15 8.48
C LEU A 35 -14.13 -5.23 9.33
N VAL A 36 -14.17 -4.80 10.59
CA VAL A 36 -13.03 -4.88 11.52
C VAL A 36 -12.66 -6.34 11.85
N VAL A 37 -13.61 -7.26 11.92
CA VAL A 37 -13.36 -8.66 12.28
C VAL A 37 -12.98 -9.52 11.08
N PHE A 38 -13.53 -9.26 9.90
CA PHE A 38 -13.32 -10.11 8.72
C PHE A 38 -12.43 -9.48 7.65
N VAL A 39 -12.53 -8.17 7.46
CA VAL A 39 -11.80 -7.48 6.37
C VAL A 39 -10.46 -6.93 6.86
N ILE A 40 -10.37 -6.30 8.04
CA ILE A 40 -9.09 -5.80 8.56
C ILE A 40 -8.07 -6.93 8.80
N PRO A 41 -8.42 -8.11 9.35
CA PRO A 41 -7.44 -9.18 9.54
C PRO A 41 -7.04 -9.87 8.24
N GLU A 42 -7.80 -9.67 7.16
CA GLU A 42 -7.47 -10.07 5.79
C GLU A 42 -6.49 -9.08 5.16
N LEU A 43 -6.73 -7.78 5.34
CA LEU A 43 -5.88 -6.68 4.86
C LEU A 43 -4.57 -6.51 5.67
N THR A 44 -4.53 -6.96 6.92
CA THR A 44 -3.33 -6.90 7.80
C THR A 44 -2.59 -8.23 7.88
N LYS A 45 -2.91 -9.21 7.00
CA LYS A 45 -2.06 -10.40 6.82
C LYS A 45 -0.75 -9.89 6.22
N GLY A 46 0.34 -9.96 6.99
CA GLY A 46 1.68 -9.48 6.61
C GLY A 46 1.85 -9.40 5.11
N ASP A 47 1.76 -8.18 4.59
CA ASP A 47 1.95 -7.90 3.19
C ASP A 47 3.46 -7.75 2.93
N LEU A 48 3.84 -7.76 1.66
CA LEU A 48 5.22 -7.54 1.28
C LEU A 48 5.77 -6.24 1.90
N HIS A 49 4.93 -5.20 1.95
CA HIS A 49 5.26 -3.88 2.50
C HIS A 49 5.60 -3.91 3.99
N SER A 50 4.83 -4.64 4.80
CA SER A 50 5.03 -4.80 6.25
C SER A 50 6.32 -5.54 6.58
N SER A 51 6.91 -6.20 5.59
CA SER A 51 8.17 -6.92 5.74
C SER A 51 9.39 -6.01 5.48
N PHE A 52 9.17 -4.74 5.11
CA PHE A 52 10.25 -3.80 4.86
C PHE A 52 10.92 -3.34 6.16
N PRO A 53 12.23 -3.09 6.12
CA PRO A 53 13.00 -2.74 7.30
C PRO A 53 12.71 -1.30 7.76
N ASN A 54 12.59 -1.11 9.08
CA ASN A 54 12.29 0.20 9.67
C ASN A 54 13.52 1.11 9.82
N ASN A 55 14.74 0.59 9.60
CA ASN A 55 16.01 1.29 9.81
C ASN A 55 16.55 1.99 8.56
N LEU A 56 15.74 2.15 7.50
CA LEU A 56 16.10 2.96 6.33
C LEU A 56 16.13 4.46 6.71
N THR A 57 17.03 5.22 6.08
CA THR A 57 17.03 6.68 6.16
C THR A 57 15.80 7.26 5.44
N ASP A 58 15.46 8.53 5.70
CA ASP A 58 14.29 9.15 5.07
C ASP A 58 14.42 9.21 3.54
N ASP A 59 15.62 9.49 3.02
CA ASP A 59 15.90 9.45 1.58
C ASP A 59 15.68 8.04 1.01
N GLN A 60 16.22 7.00 1.67
CA GLN A 60 16.06 5.61 1.25
C GLN A 60 14.58 5.19 1.26
N LYS A 61 13.82 5.60 2.28
CA LYS A 61 12.37 5.34 2.34
C LYS A 61 11.64 5.97 1.17
N GLN A 62 11.92 7.23 0.86
CA GLN A 62 11.29 7.93 -0.26
C GLN A 62 11.59 7.23 -1.59
N ILE A 63 12.82 6.75 -1.78
CA ILE A 63 13.22 6.03 -2.99
C ILE A 63 12.49 4.70 -3.10
N VAL A 64 12.47 3.91 -2.02
CA VAL A 64 11.74 2.65 -1.97
C VAL A 64 10.27 2.88 -2.27
N GLU A 65 9.64 3.86 -1.62
CA GLU A 65 8.23 4.20 -1.84
C GLU A 65 7.98 4.62 -3.30
N THR A 66 8.89 5.37 -3.91
CA THR A 66 8.80 5.78 -5.33
C THR A 66 8.84 4.56 -6.26
N ILE A 67 9.76 3.62 -6.03
CA ILE A 67 9.85 2.40 -6.86
C ILE A 67 8.63 1.52 -6.64
N MET A 68 8.24 1.29 -5.39
CA MET A 68 7.16 0.38 -5.03
C MET A 68 5.78 0.88 -5.48
N SER A 69 5.57 2.19 -5.48
CA SER A 69 4.33 2.84 -5.95
C SER A 69 4.29 3.10 -7.46
N TYR A 70 5.40 2.84 -8.18
CA TYR A 70 5.44 3.00 -9.64
C TYR A 70 4.37 2.11 -10.30
N ASN A 71 3.48 2.72 -11.08
CA ASN A 71 2.31 2.08 -11.69
C ASN A 71 2.23 2.29 -13.21
N GLY A 72 3.40 2.33 -13.85
CA GLY A 72 3.53 2.43 -15.28
C GLY A 72 3.32 3.85 -15.83
N PRO A 73 3.59 4.06 -17.14
CA PRO A 73 3.49 5.38 -17.77
C PRO A 73 2.04 5.91 -17.78
N ASN A 74 1.06 5.03 -17.81
CA ASN A 74 -0.36 5.37 -17.89
C ASN A 74 -1.00 5.72 -16.53
N LYS A 75 -0.29 5.48 -15.42
CA LYS A 75 -0.70 5.76 -14.03
C LYS A 75 -2.06 5.17 -13.60
N LYS A 76 -2.49 4.10 -14.24
CA LYS A 76 -3.81 3.47 -14.03
C LYS A 76 -3.73 1.97 -13.76
N GLY A 77 -2.52 1.40 -13.78
CA GLY A 77 -2.29 -0.03 -13.67
C GLY A 77 -1.82 -0.48 -12.29
N LEU A 78 -1.37 -1.72 -12.27
CA LEU A 78 -0.76 -2.39 -11.13
C LEU A 78 0.51 -1.66 -10.67
N THR A 79 0.72 -1.54 -9.36
CA THR A 79 1.99 -1.00 -8.84
C THR A 79 3.08 -2.09 -8.84
N VAL A 80 4.35 -1.70 -8.72
CA VAL A 80 5.47 -2.65 -8.56
C VAL A 80 5.25 -3.55 -7.34
N ILE A 81 4.82 -3.00 -6.20
CA ILE A 81 4.59 -3.81 -5.00
C ILE A 81 3.43 -4.78 -5.14
N ASP A 82 2.36 -4.36 -5.82
CA ASP A 82 1.22 -5.23 -6.10
C ASP A 82 1.62 -6.34 -7.07
N ALA A 83 2.36 -6.01 -8.13
CA ALA A 83 2.87 -6.98 -9.12
C ALA A 83 3.72 -8.09 -8.46
N ILE A 84 4.62 -7.71 -7.56
CA ILE A 84 5.44 -8.69 -6.83
C ILE A 84 4.56 -9.51 -5.89
N SER A 85 3.60 -8.87 -5.22
CA SER A 85 2.68 -9.55 -4.30
C SER A 85 1.79 -10.57 -5.02
N GLU A 86 1.27 -10.22 -6.20
CA GLU A 86 0.49 -11.13 -7.05
C GLU A 86 1.33 -12.28 -7.59
N GLN A 87 2.58 -12.00 -8.00
CA GLN A 87 3.50 -13.05 -8.42
C GLN A 87 3.75 -14.05 -7.28
N ILE A 88 4.04 -13.55 -6.07
CA ILE A 88 4.21 -14.40 -4.88
C ILE A 88 2.91 -15.16 -4.57
N ALA A 89 1.74 -14.51 -4.59
CA ALA A 89 0.47 -15.19 -4.33
C ALA A 89 0.19 -16.32 -5.35
N THR A 90 0.62 -16.15 -6.59
CA THR A 90 0.52 -17.16 -7.65
C THR A 90 1.46 -18.34 -7.40
N ASP A 91 2.69 -18.08 -6.93
CA ASP A 91 3.65 -19.13 -6.60
C ASP A 91 3.26 -19.92 -5.33
N TYR A 92 2.54 -19.31 -4.39
CA TYR A 92 2.14 -19.91 -3.11
C TYR A 92 0.61 -19.83 -2.93
N PRO A 93 -0.16 -20.52 -3.78
CA PRO A 93 -1.61 -20.39 -3.78
C PRO A 93 -2.21 -20.90 -2.45
N ASN A 94 -3.07 -20.08 -1.85
CA ASN A 94 -3.74 -20.36 -0.57
C ASN A 94 -2.81 -20.47 0.66
N GLU A 95 -1.56 -20.03 0.55
CA GLU A 95 -0.61 -20.03 1.67
C GLU A 95 -0.45 -18.63 2.27
N LYS A 96 -0.31 -18.56 3.60
CA LYS A 96 0.05 -17.32 4.31
C LYS A 96 1.57 -17.18 4.34
N ILE A 97 2.19 -17.10 3.17
CA ILE A 97 3.64 -17.27 3.01
C ILE A 97 4.46 -16.28 3.84
N TYR A 98 4.02 -15.04 4.00
CA TYR A 98 4.68 -14.02 4.83
C TYR A 98 4.66 -14.31 6.34
N LYS A 99 3.83 -15.26 6.81
CA LYS A 99 3.82 -15.72 8.21
C LYS A 99 4.66 -16.98 8.43
N ASP A 100 5.17 -17.58 7.36
CA ASP A 100 5.99 -18.77 7.47
C ASP A 100 7.36 -18.41 8.06
N LYS A 101 7.84 -19.23 9.01
CA LYS A 101 9.11 -18.99 9.71
C LYS A 101 10.34 -19.09 8.80
N LYS A 102 10.20 -19.78 7.67
CA LYS A 102 11.24 -19.92 6.64
C LYS A 102 11.15 -18.83 5.59
N THR A 103 10.10 -18.01 5.61
CA THR A 103 9.99 -16.86 4.72
C THR A 103 10.73 -15.68 5.32
N LYS A 104 11.58 -15.06 4.49
CA LYS A 104 12.27 -13.81 4.84
C LYS A 104 12.17 -12.86 3.67
N VAL A 105 11.90 -11.61 3.98
CA VAL A 105 11.96 -10.52 3.01
C VAL A 105 13.06 -9.59 3.50
N ASN A 106 14.06 -9.37 2.65
CA ASN A 106 15.10 -8.38 2.89
C ASN A 106 14.99 -7.30 1.83
N LEU A 107 15.26 -6.06 2.23
CA LEU A 107 15.30 -4.92 1.34
C LEU A 107 16.57 -4.13 1.64
N ASP A 108 17.47 -4.12 0.67
CA ASP A 108 18.75 -3.43 0.76
C ASP A 108 18.74 -2.23 -0.17
N VAL A 109 19.19 -1.08 0.33
CA VAL A 109 19.29 0.17 -0.44
C VAL A 109 20.71 0.71 -0.33
N SER A 110 21.40 0.78 -1.46
CA SER A 110 22.77 1.30 -1.53
C SER A 110 22.81 2.52 -2.46
N SER A 111 23.79 3.40 -2.27
CA SER A 111 24.02 4.57 -3.14
C SER A 111 25.34 4.37 -3.89
N ILE A 112 25.29 4.38 -5.21
CA ILE A 112 26.42 4.15 -6.12
C ILE A 112 26.45 5.30 -7.13
N GLU A 113 27.50 6.14 -7.10
CA GLU A 113 27.75 7.17 -8.10
C GLU A 113 26.52 8.07 -8.43
N ASN A 114 25.80 8.52 -7.40
CA ASN A 114 24.57 9.33 -7.48
C ASN A 114 23.30 8.59 -7.97
N MET A 115 23.37 7.27 -8.14
CA MET A 115 22.21 6.40 -8.32
C MET A 115 21.98 5.60 -7.05
N TYR A 116 20.75 5.16 -6.84
CA TYR A 116 20.40 4.25 -5.76
C TYR A 116 20.11 2.88 -6.30
N GLU A 117 20.75 1.86 -5.74
CA GLU A 117 20.43 0.47 -6.01
C GLU A 117 19.50 -0.04 -4.91
N VAL A 118 18.39 -0.63 -5.31
CA VAL A 118 17.37 -1.20 -4.42
C VAL A 118 17.22 -2.67 -4.75
N ILE A 119 17.49 -3.53 -3.77
CA ILE A 119 17.44 -4.99 -3.92
C ILE A 119 16.42 -5.54 -2.93
N LEU A 120 15.34 -6.10 -3.45
CA LEU A 120 14.36 -6.86 -2.68
C LEU A 120 14.65 -8.35 -2.85
N THR A 121 14.89 -9.03 -1.73
CA THR A 121 15.11 -10.48 -1.71
C THR A 121 13.97 -11.15 -0.95
N PHE A 122 13.26 -12.04 -1.64
CA PHE A 122 12.23 -12.92 -1.07
C PHE A 122 12.78 -14.34 -0.99
N GLU A 123 13.08 -14.79 0.23
CA GLU A 123 13.55 -16.15 0.51
C GLU A 123 12.39 -16.97 1.09
N SER A 124 12.24 -18.20 0.63
CA SER A 124 11.21 -19.14 1.07
C SER A 124 11.70 -20.59 0.95
N TYR A 125 10.84 -21.54 1.31
CA TYR A 125 11.13 -22.96 1.13
C TYR A 125 11.23 -23.43 -0.34
N LYS A 126 10.75 -22.65 -1.33
CA LYS A 126 10.92 -22.96 -2.77
C LYS A 126 12.18 -22.36 -3.37
N GLY A 127 12.89 -21.51 -2.62
CA GLY A 127 14.10 -20.84 -3.07
C GLY A 127 14.05 -19.34 -2.84
N VAL A 128 15.03 -18.66 -3.45
CA VAL A 128 15.27 -17.22 -3.34
C VAL A 128 14.87 -16.54 -4.64
N LYS A 129 14.09 -15.47 -4.54
CA LYS A 129 13.79 -14.55 -5.64
C LYS A 129 14.34 -13.19 -5.30
N GLU A 130 15.16 -12.66 -6.19
CA GLU A 130 15.74 -11.32 -6.05
C GLU A 130 15.15 -10.41 -7.11
N TYR A 131 14.85 -9.17 -6.72
CA TYR A 131 14.42 -8.09 -7.60
C TYR A 131 15.32 -6.89 -7.34
N ALA A 132 16.08 -6.48 -8.35
CA ALA A 132 17.06 -5.40 -8.23
C ALA A 132 16.76 -4.29 -9.23
N TRP A 133 16.76 -3.04 -8.77
CA TRP A 133 16.57 -1.84 -9.59
C TRP A 133 17.64 -0.79 -9.29
N ASP A 134 18.10 -0.10 -10.33
CA ASP A 134 18.80 1.16 -10.20
C ASP A 134 17.79 2.30 -10.35
N PHE A 135 17.83 3.27 -9.43
CA PHE A 135 16.99 4.46 -9.43
C PHE A 135 17.87 5.71 -9.56
N ASN A 136 17.54 6.56 -10.52
CA ASN A 136 18.17 7.86 -10.66
C ASN A 136 17.29 8.94 -9.99
N PRO A 137 17.73 9.56 -8.88
CA PRO A 137 16.93 10.54 -8.15
C PRO A 137 16.70 11.85 -8.93
N VAL A 138 17.55 12.15 -9.91
CA VAL A 138 17.45 13.37 -10.75
C VAL A 138 16.44 13.17 -11.88
N THR A 139 16.50 12.04 -12.58
CA THR A 139 15.61 11.76 -13.72
C THR A 139 14.34 11.00 -13.33
N GLN A 140 14.26 10.49 -12.09
CA GLN A 140 13.24 9.57 -11.59
C GLN A 140 13.11 8.29 -12.41
N GLU A 141 14.17 7.92 -13.13
CA GLU A 141 14.20 6.72 -13.97
C GLU A 141 14.46 5.47 -13.12
N ILE A 142 13.67 4.42 -13.33
CA ILE A 142 13.81 3.12 -12.68
C ILE A 142 14.31 2.12 -13.74
N LYS A 143 15.47 1.51 -13.51
CA LYS A 143 16.08 0.52 -14.40
C LYS A 143 16.14 -0.85 -13.73
N PRO A 144 15.53 -1.90 -14.29
CA PRO A 144 15.68 -3.24 -13.76
C PRO A 144 17.08 -3.78 -14.02
N LYS A 145 17.71 -4.39 -13.00
CA LYS A 145 19.05 -4.99 -13.10
C LYS A 145 19.04 -6.50 -13.33
N ASN A 146 17.93 -7.16 -12.98
CA ASN A 146 17.81 -8.61 -13.10
C ASN A 146 16.50 -9.02 -13.82
N PRO A 147 16.39 -10.27 -14.31
CA PRO A 147 15.23 -10.70 -15.09
C PRO A 147 13.90 -10.61 -14.35
N ASN A 148 13.89 -10.86 -13.03
CA ASN A 148 12.68 -10.77 -12.22
C ASN A 148 12.20 -9.32 -12.12
N ALA A 149 13.10 -8.39 -11.80
CA ALA A 149 12.80 -6.96 -11.77
C ALA A 149 12.33 -6.45 -13.14
N LYS A 150 12.95 -6.94 -14.22
CA LYS A 150 12.55 -6.59 -15.59
C LYS A 150 11.13 -7.07 -15.87
N HIS A 151 10.82 -8.32 -15.52
CA HIS A 151 9.48 -8.87 -15.69
C HIS A 151 8.42 -8.05 -14.95
N ILE A 152 8.69 -7.64 -13.70
CA ILE A 152 7.79 -6.79 -12.92
C ILE A 152 7.58 -5.42 -13.59
N ILE A 153 8.66 -4.75 -14.02
CA ILE A 153 8.54 -3.45 -14.69
C ILE A 153 7.79 -3.57 -16.01
N ASP A 154 8.03 -4.63 -16.80
CA ASP A 154 7.27 -4.88 -18.02
C ASP A 154 5.79 -5.11 -17.70
N LEU A 155 5.48 -5.94 -16.70
CA LEU A 155 4.10 -6.21 -16.29
C LEU A 155 3.38 -4.94 -15.88
N VAL A 156 4.02 -4.08 -15.07
CA VAL A 156 3.47 -2.79 -14.64
C VAL A 156 3.31 -1.81 -15.81
N ASN A 157 4.27 -1.76 -16.74
CA ASN A 157 4.23 -0.82 -17.87
C ASN A 157 3.15 -1.15 -18.90
N TYR A 158 2.87 -2.42 -19.10
CA TYR A 158 1.92 -2.94 -20.10
C TYR A 158 0.64 -3.49 -19.47
N TYR A 159 0.39 -3.16 -18.19
CA TYR A 159 -0.87 -3.48 -17.53
C TYR A 159 -1.98 -2.54 -18.06
N ASP A 160 -2.96 -3.11 -18.76
CA ASP A 160 -4.11 -2.39 -19.36
C ASP A 160 -5.29 -2.20 -18.38
#